data_AF-A0A090MYP2-F1
#
_entry.id   AF-A0A090MYP2-F1
#
_cell.length_a   1.000
_cell.length_b   1.000
_cell.length_c   1.000
_cell.angle_alpha   90.00
_cell.angle_beta   90.00
_cell.angle_gamma   90.00
#
_symmetry.space_group_name_H-M   'P 1'
#
loop_
_entity.id
_entity.type
_entity.pdbx_description
1 polymer ?
#
loop_
_entity_poly.entity_id
_entity_poly.type
_entity_poly.pdbx_seq_one_letter_code
_entity_poly.pdbx_strand_id
1 'polypeptide(L)'
;MSSIFDSIAELRKCQWYWGSISSREAENLLAIEPPGTFLVRDSRNENYIYSLTFKTESGPHSLIKSQSIIQFIEKTIEYSKNIQQHCLLMHSNNHLNNGAEQIFLLYPLKRTNLMPSLKYWCRISVRNYIHDVSKIKSFPLPTVLQKYLMEKKYLMIS
;
A
#
# COMPACT_ATOMS: atom_id res chain seq x y z
N MET A 1 19.29 5.68 22.47
CA MET A 1 18.05 6.29 21.94
C MET A 1 18.15 6.23 20.42
N SER A 2 17.29 5.48 19.75
CA SER A 2 17.18 5.54 18.29
C SER A 2 16.69 6.93 17.89
N SER A 3 17.32 7.56 16.90
CA SER A 3 16.90 8.89 16.45
C SER A 3 15.58 8.78 15.66
N ILE A 4 14.83 9.89 15.57
CA ILE A 4 13.64 9.97 14.70
C ILE A 4 13.96 9.58 13.25
N PHE A 5 15.18 9.87 12.78
CA PHE A 5 15.64 9.49 11.45
C PHE A 5 15.79 7.98 11.28
N ASP A 6 16.24 7.28 12.31
CA ASP A 6 16.38 5.82 12.29
C ASP A 6 15.00 5.16 12.20
N SER A 7 14.02 5.66 12.97
CA SER A 7 12.65 5.17 12.94
C SER A 7 11.94 5.46 11.60
N ILE A 8 12.21 6.61 10.97
CA ILE A 8 11.69 6.91 9.63
C ILE A 8 12.32 5.99 8.58
N ALA A 9 13.63 5.72 8.70
CA ALA A 9 14.32 4.80 7.82
C ALA A 9 13.79 3.35 7.97
N GLU A 10 13.48 2.92 9.19
CA GLU A 10 12.84 1.63 9.45
C GLU A 10 11.41 1.57 8.89
N LEU A 11 10.59 2.60 9.11
CA LEU A 11 9.24 2.68 8.55
C LEU A 11 9.27 2.61 7.02
N ARG A 12 10.25 3.26 6.38
CA ARG A 12 10.44 3.20 4.92
C ARG A 12 10.79 1.81 4.41
N LYS A 13 11.41 0.95 5.23
CA LYS A 13 11.66 -0.46 4.90
C LYS A 13 10.40 -1.31 5.01
N CYS A 14 9.41 -0.89 5.80
CA CYS A 14 8.12 -1.56 5.88
C CYS A 14 7.37 -1.44 4.54
N GLN A 15 7.06 -2.60 3.94
CA GLN A 15 6.37 -2.62 2.64
C GLN A 15 4.92 -2.15 2.73
N TRP A 16 4.31 -2.19 3.92
CA TRP A 16 2.94 -1.74 4.20
C TRP A 16 2.84 -0.24 4.53
N TYR A 17 3.96 0.49 4.59
CA TYR A 17 3.94 1.95 4.70
C TYR A 17 3.97 2.58 3.31
N TRP A 18 2.97 3.39 2.98
CA TRP A 18 2.70 3.95 1.67
C TRP A 18 3.12 5.42 1.50
N GLY A 19 3.66 6.05 2.55
CA GLY A 19 4.05 7.45 2.49
C GLY A 19 2.85 8.38 2.33
N SER A 20 3.01 9.44 1.54
CA SER A 20 2.11 10.59 1.48
C SER A 20 0.85 10.40 0.62
N ILE A 21 0.35 9.17 0.47
CA ILE A 21 -0.91 8.92 -0.24
C ILE A 21 -2.11 9.50 0.53
N SER A 22 -3.14 9.90 -0.20
CA SER A 22 -4.40 10.41 0.35
C SER A 22 -5.24 9.32 1.02
N SER A 23 -6.20 9.73 1.86
CA SER A 23 -7.22 8.82 2.38
C SER A 23 -7.98 8.12 1.25
N ARG A 24 -8.36 8.89 0.21
CA ARG A 24 -9.12 8.37 -0.93
C ARG A 24 -8.33 7.36 -1.76
N GLU A 25 -7.04 7.62 -2.02
CA GLU A 25 -6.16 6.66 -2.69
C GLU A 25 -6.03 5.38 -1.87
N ALA A 26 -5.84 5.49 -0.55
CA ALA A 26 -5.77 4.34 0.34
C ALA A 26 -7.07 3.52 0.35
N GLU A 27 -8.23 4.19 0.38
CA GLU A 27 -9.54 3.55 0.29
C GLU A 27 -9.73 2.81 -1.04
N ASN A 28 -9.33 3.43 -2.15
CA ASN A 28 -9.37 2.81 -3.47
C ASN A 28 -8.46 1.57 -3.55
N LEU A 29 -7.26 1.65 -2.99
CA LEU A 29 -6.32 0.52 -2.94
C LEU A 29 -6.88 -0.67 -2.15
N LEU A 30 -7.66 -0.40 -1.10
CA LEU A 30 -8.29 -1.43 -0.27
C LEU A 30 -9.66 -1.89 -0.79
N ALA A 31 -10.23 -1.22 -1.80
CA ALA A 31 -11.60 -1.48 -2.24
C ALA A 31 -11.80 -2.93 -2.71
N ILE A 32 -10.81 -3.47 -3.43
CA ILE A 32 -10.80 -4.81 -4.02
C ILE A 32 -10.12 -5.87 -3.15
N GLU A 33 -9.57 -5.48 -2.00
CA GLU A 33 -8.85 -6.35 -1.09
C GLU A 33 -9.79 -6.99 -0.06
N PRO A 34 -9.44 -8.16 0.50
CA PRO A 34 -10.29 -8.81 1.49
C PRO A 34 -10.36 -8.02 2.81
N PRO A 35 -11.45 -8.15 3.59
CA PRO A 35 -11.53 -7.63 4.95
C PRO A 35 -10.33 -8.02 5.81
N GLY A 36 -9.91 -7.08 6.64
CA GLY A 36 -8.70 -7.16 7.45
C GLY A 36 -7.40 -6.78 6.73
N THR A 37 -7.47 -6.41 5.45
CA THR A 37 -6.33 -5.82 4.75
C THR A 37 -6.09 -4.39 5.22
N PHE A 38 -4.83 -4.01 5.45
CA PHE A 38 -4.48 -2.68 5.97
C PHE A 38 -3.22 -2.10 5.35
N LEU A 39 -3.08 -0.79 5.45
CA LEU A 39 -1.89 -0.04 5.07
C LEU A 39 -1.69 1.17 5.98
N VAL A 40 -0.46 1.65 6.03
CA VAL A 40 -0.09 2.85 6.78
C VAL A 40 0.31 3.94 5.80
N ARG A 41 -0.06 5.18 6.08
CA ARG A 41 0.29 6.35 5.28
C ARG A 41 0.53 7.56 6.16
N ASP A 42 0.95 8.66 5.58
CA ASP A 42 1.03 9.94 6.28
C ASP A 42 -0.38 10.49 6.54
N SER A 43 -0.56 11.15 7.68
CA SER A 43 -1.81 11.85 7.98
C SER A 43 -1.83 13.19 7.27
N ARG A 44 -3.03 13.59 6.83
CA ARG A 44 -3.28 14.97 6.36
C ARG A 44 -3.82 15.88 7.47
N ASN A 45 -3.98 15.35 8.68
CA ASN A 45 -4.44 16.11 9.83
C ASN A 45 -3.20 16.65 10.56
N GLU A 46 -3.14 17.95 10.79
CA GLU A 46 -1.98 18.62 11.39
C GLU A 46 -1.64 18.11 12.80
N ASN A 47 -2.61 17.52 13.50
CA ASN A 47 -2.40 16.95 14.83
C ASN A 47 -1.76 15.57 14.81
N TYR A 48 -1.50 14.98 13.64
CA TYR A 48 -0.98 13.61 13.53
C TYR A 48 -0.05 13.45 12.33
N ILE A 49 0.94 12.58 12.46
CA ILE A 49 1.94 12.36 11.40
C ILE A 49 1.57 11.14 10.55
N TYR A 50 0.96 10.11 11.16
CA TYR A 50 0.61 8.87 10.47
C TYR A 50 -0.87 8.54 10.57
N SER A 51 -1.34 7.73 9.61
CA SER A 51 -2.69 7.19 9.58
C SER A 51 -2.69 5.73 9.14
N LEU A 52 -3.39 4.88 9.90
CA LEU A 52 -3.70 3.49 9.52
C LEU A 52 -5.04 3.46 8.78
N THR A 53 -5.05 2.91 7.57
CA THR A 53 -6.26 2.65 6.78
C THR A 53 -6.42 1.14 6.60
N PHE A 54 -7.63 0.60 6.78
CA PHE A 54 -7.91 -0.84 6.72
C PHE A 54 -9.29 -1.11 6.13
N LYS A 55 -9.50 -2.34 5.65
CA LYS A 55 -10.76 -2.83 5.08
C LYS A 55 -11.58 -3.58 6.13
N THR A 56 -12.84 -3.20 6.31
CA THR A 56 -13.86 -3.97 7.04
C THR A 56 -14.86 -4.59 6.05
N GLU A 57 -15.78 -5.40 6.58
CA GLU A 57 -16.96 -5.88 5.84
C GLU A 57 -17.78 -4.72 5.26
N SER A 58 -17.86 -3.61 5.98
CA SER A 58 -18.58 -2.39 5.59
C SER A 58 -17.79 -1.47 4.64
N GLY A 59 -16.48 -1.71 4.43
CA GLY A 59 -15.64 -0.93 3.53
C GLY A 59 -14.34 -0.40 4.18
N PRO A 60 -13.56 0.42 3.46
CA PRO A 60 -12.30 0.95 3.99
C PRO A 60 -12.54 2.08 5.01
N HIS A 61 -11.79 2.06 6.11
CA HIS A 61 -11.86 3.04 7.21
C HIS A 61 -10.44 3.49 7.64
N SER A 62 -10.29 4.70 8.19
CA SER A 62 -9.01 5.21 8.75
C SER A 62 -9.16 5.50 10.25
N LEU A 63 -8.54 4.70 11.13
CA LEU A 63 -8.80 4.76 12.58
C LEU A 63 -7.65 5.33 13.42
N ILE A 64 -6.39 4.97 13.14
CA ILE A 64 -5.30 5.30 14.07
C ILE A 64 -4.54 6.51 13.55
N LYS A 65 -4.55 7.59 14.34
CA LYS A 65 -3.71 8.76 14.08
C LYS A 65 -2.73 8.93 15.25
N SER A 66 -1.43 9.03 14.94
CA SER A 66 -0.36 9.13 15.94
C SER A 66 0.55 10.33 15.65
N GLN A 67 1.02 10.98 16.72
CA GLN A 67 2.02 12.04 16.68
C GLN A 67 3.45 11.49 16.74
N SER A 68 3.64 10.24 17.17
CA SER A 68 4.95 9.60 17.27
C SER A 68 5.05 8.42 16.31
N ILE A 69 6.12 8.41 15.52
CA ILE A 69 6.45 7.30 14.63
C ILE A 69 6.79 6.03 15.41
N ILE A 70 7.49 6.16 16.54
CA ILE A 70 7.88 5.01 17.38
C ILE A 70 6.62 4.38 17.96
N GLN A 71 5.76 5.19 18.56
CA GLN A 71 4.50 4.70 19.12
C GLN A 71 3.61 4.10 18.02
N PHE A 72 3.67 4.64 16.81
CA PHE A 72 2.95 4.10 15.67
C PHE A 72 3.51 2.76 15.20
N ILE A 73 4.83 2.64 15.07
CA ILE A 73 5.54 1.41 14.70
C ILE A 73 5.31 0.33 15.75
N GLU A 74 5.51 0.64 17.04
CA GLU A 74 5.29 -0.29 18.14
C GLU A 74 3.85 -0.80 18.12
N LYS A 75 2.86 0.09 18.05
CA LYS A 75 1.45 -0.29 17.92
C LYS A 75 1.23 -1.15 16.67
N THR A 76 1.73 -0.74 15.51
CA THR A 76 1.51 -1.47 14.25
C THR A 76 2.21 -2.84 14.26
N ILE A 77 3.39 -2.95 14.85
CA ILE A 77 4.14 -4.19 15.00
C ILE A 77 3.45 -5.11 16.00
N GLU A 78 3.02 -4.58 17.15
CA GLU A 78 2.20 -5.28 18.14
C GLU A 78 0.92 -5.82 17.51
N TYR A 79 0.25 -5.02 16.66
CA TYR A 79 -0.88 -5.48 15.86
C TYR A 79 -0.50 -6.56 14.85
N SER A 80 0.65 -6.45 14.18
CA SER A 80 1.09 -7.41 13.16
C SER A 80 1.61 -8.74 13.71
N LYS A 81 2.18 -8.76 14.93
CA LYS A 81 2.79 -9.95 15.54
C LYS A 81 1.74 -10.86 16.19
N ASN A 82 0.63 -10.31 16.66
CA ASN A 82 -0.48 -11.04 17.27
C ASN A 82 -1.60 -11.30 16.23
N ILE A 83 -1.25 -12.07 15.20
CA ILE A 83 -2.03 -12.34 13.97
C ILE A 83 -3.47 -12.86 14.21
N GLN A 84 -3.87 -13.18 15.45
CA GLN A 84 -5.18 -13.80 15.71
C GLN A 84 -6.19 -13.00 16.55
N GLN A 85 -5.86 -11.93 17.28
CA GLN A 85 -6.80 -11.45 18.32
C GLN A 85 -6.76 -9.96 18.70
N HIS A 86 -6.50 -9.01 17.80
CA HIS A 86 -6.67 -7.60 18.17
C HIS A 86 -7.94 -7.00 17.58
N CYS A 87 -8.85 -6.64 18.49
CA CYS A 87 -10.10 -5.90 18.28
C CYS A 87 -9.81 -4.40 18.36
N LEU A 88 -9.95 -3.68 17.25
CA LEU A 88 -10.07 -2.22 17.32
C LEU A 88 -11.55 -1.88 17.41
N LEU A 89 -12.00 -1.36 18.55
CA LEU A 89 -13.38 -0.87 18.73
C LEU A 89 -13.48 0.53 18.11
N MET A 90 -14.24 0.66 17.03
CA MET A 90 -14.61 1.97 16.48
C MET A 90 -15.96 2.42 17.02
N HIS A 91 -16.04 3.67 17.50
CA HIS A 91 -17.32 4.36 17.53
C HIS A 91 -17.58 4.91 16.13
N SER A 92 -18.57 4.35 15.44
CA SER A 92 -19.04 4.89 14.17
C SER A 92 -19.60 6.30 14.39
N ASN A 93 -19.13 7.28 13.61
CA ASN A 93 -19.72 8.63 13.61
C ASN A 93 -21.09 8.66 12.91
N ASN A 94 -21.56 7.52 12.38
CA ASN A 94 -22.92 7.42 11.87
C ASN A 94 -23.87 7.22 13.05
N HIS A 95 -24.58 8.29 13.40
CA HIS A 95 -25.64 8.40 14.43
C HIS A 95 -26.74 7.33 14.40
N LEU A 96 -26.71 6.38 13.45
CA LEU A 96 -27.69 5.32 13.28
C LEU A 96 -27.22 3.96 13.84
N ASN A 97 -25.92 3.73 13.99
CA ASN A 97 -25.38 2.45 14.47
C ASN A 97 -24.33 2.68 15.56
N ASN A 98 -24.77 2.68 16.83
CA ASN A 98 -23.92 2.56 18.02
C ASN A 98 -23.34 1.13 18.15
N GLY A 99 -22.75 0.60 17.09
CA GLY A 99 -22.07 -0.69 17.09
C GLY A 99 -20.57 -0.47 17.18
N ALA A 100 -19.96 -0.91 18.28
CA ALA A 100 -18.52 -1.06 18.31
C ALA A 100 -18.15 -2.23 17.39
N GLU A 101 -17.70 -1.94 16.17
CA GLU A 101 -17.25 -2.97 15.23
C GLU A 101 -15.86 -3.45 15.63
N GLN A 102 -15.70 -4.77 15.76
CA GLN A 102 -14.41 -5.42 16.00
C GLN A 102 -13.68 -5.59 14.68
N ILE A 103 -12.51 -4.97 14.56
CA ILE A 103 -11.68 -5.04 13.35
C ILE A 103 -10.42 -5.83 13.61
N PHE A 104 -10.07 -6.72 12.68
CA PHE A 104 -8.84 -7.51 12.69
C PHE A 104 -7.87 -6.99 11.61
N LEU A 105 -6.59 -6.81 11.94
CA LEU A 105 -5.54 -6.38 11.00
C LEU A 105 -4.74 -7.60 10.52
N LEU A 106 -5.24 -8.28 9.49
CA LEU A 106 -4.78 -9.60 9.07
C LEU A 106 -3.73 -9.52 7.95
N TYR A 107 -3.92 -8.62 6.97
CA TYR A 107 -3.15 -8.64 5.74
C TYR A 107 -2.49 -7.27 5.46
N PRO A 108 -1.18 -7.12 5.65
CA PRO A 108 -0.48 -5.89 5.28
C PRO A 108 -0.44 -5.72 3.76
N LEU A 109 -1.06 -4.66 3.22
CA LEU A 109 -1.02 -4.33 1.80
C LEU A 109 0.34 -3.74 1.44
N LYS A 110 1.12 -4.49 0.68
CA LYS A 110 2.50 -4.14 0.32
C LYS A 110 2.55 -3.22 -0.91
N ARG A 111 3.33 -2.14 -0.84
CA ARG A 111 3.67 -1.28 -1.99
C ARG A 111 4.21 -2.05 -3.19
N THR A 112 5.02 -3.08 -2.94
CA THR A 112 5.61 -3.91 -3.99
C THR A 112 4.59 -4.70 -4.81
N ASN A 113 3.38 -4.92 -4.28
CA ASN A 113 2.32 -5.60 -5.03
C ASN A 113 1.77 -4.73 -6.17
N LEU A 114 1.93 -3.40 -6.06
CA LEU A 114 1.42 -2.42 -7.03
C LEU A 114 2.52 -1.71 -7.79
N MET A 115 3.78 -1.79 -7.35
CA MET A 115 4.91 -1.28 -8.12
C MET A 115 5.28 -2.29 -9.21
N PRO A 116 5.17 -1.93 -10.50
CA PRO A 116 5.70 -2.77 -11.56
C PRO A 116 7.20 -2.98 -11.35
N SER A 117 7.68 -4.19 -11.61
CA SER A 117 9.13 -4.48 -11.54
C SER A 117 9.93 -3.51 -12.41
N LEU A 118 11.22 -3.27 -12.09
CA LEU A 118 12.12 -2.51 -12.97
C LEU A 118 12.10 -3.10 -14.40
N LYS A 119 12.03 -4.42 -14.51
CA LYS A 119 11.84 -5.14 -15.78
C LYS A 119 10.61 -4.64 -16.56
N TYR A 120 9.49 -4.42 -15.88
CA TYR A 120 8.27 -3.85 -16.48
C TYR A 120 8.43 -2.37 -16.84
N TRP A 121 9.04 -1.56 -15.98
CA TRP A 121 9.31 -0.14 -16.29
C TRP A 121 10.23 0.02 -17.49
N CYS A 122 11.30 -0.77 -17.58
CA CYS A 122 12.16 -0.83 -18.76
C CYS A 122 11.35 -1.22 -20.00
N ARG A 123 10.44 -2.19 -19.91
CA ARG A 123 9.55 -2.56 -21.02
C ARG A 123 8.67 -1.40 -21.47
N ILE A 124 8.06 -0.65 -20.56
CA ILE A 124 7.24 0.51 -20.92
C ILE A 124 8.09 1.61 -21.53
N SER A 125 9.24 1.95 -20.93
CA SER A 125 10.17 2.95 -21.45
C SER A 125 10.59 2.62 -22.87
N VAL A 126 11.10 1.41 -23.12
CA VAL A 126 11.51 0.94 -24.44
C VAL A 126 10.34 1.00 -25.44
N ARG A 127 9.14 0.58 -25.04
CA ARG A 127 7.96 0.61 -25.92
C ARG A 127 7.44 2.00 -26.24
N ASN A 128 7.66 2.99 -25.38
CA ASN A 128 7.27 4.37 -25.67
C ASN A 128 8.15 4.99 -26.77
N TYR A 129 9.38 4.52 -26.94
CA TYR A 129 10.30 4.96 -27.99
C TYR A 129 10.22 4.12 -29.28
N ILE A 130 9.49 3.01 -29.28
CA ILE A 130 9.37 2.11 -30.43
C ILE A 130 7.93 2.11 -30.95
N HIS A 131 7.74 2.79 -32.08
CA HIS A 131 6.43 2.83 -32.76
C HIS A 131 6.13 1.56 -33.56
N ASP A 132 7.17 0.84 -34.02
CA ASP A 132 7.04 -0.41 -34.77
C ASP A 132 7.63 -1.60 -33.99
N VAL A 133 6.74 -2.45 -33.48
CA VAL A 133 7.05 -3.62 -32.65
C VAL A 133 7.88 -4.66 -33.41
N SER A 134 7.83 -4.65 -34.75
CA SER A 134 8.58 -5.58 -35.61
C SER A 134 10.10 -5.38 -35.47
N LYS A 135 10.53 -4.15 -35.18
CA LYS A 135 11.94 -3.78 -34.97
C LYS A 135 12.54 -4.38 -33.70
N ILE A 136 11.71 -4.84 -32.76
CA ILE A 136 12.19 -5.46 -31.51
C ILE A 136 12.94 -6.78 -31.80
N LYS A 137 12.61 -7.47 -32.89
CA LYS A 137 13.27 -8.72 -33.28
C LYS A 137 14.72 -8.52 -33.72
N SER A 138 15.09 -7.32 -34.18
CA SER A 138 16.46 -6.99 -34.61
C SER A 138 17.34 -6.45 -33.48
N PHE A 139 16.80 -6.33 -32.25
CA PHE A 139 17.57 -5.82 -31.12
C PHE A 139 18.61 -6.84 -30.65
N PRO A 140 19.79 -6.38 -30.17
CA PRO A 140 20.81 -7.23 -29.57
C PRO A 140 20.39 -7.68 -28.16
N LEU A 141 19.22 -8.30 -28.05
CA LEU A 141 18.62 -8.79 -26.82
C LEU A 141 18.31 -10.28 -26.96
N PRO A 142 18.43 -11.06 -25.87
CA PRO A 142 17.94 -12.43 -25.83
C PRO A 142 16.47 -12.55 -26.27
N THR A 143 16.13 -13.63 -26.96
CA THR A 143 14.77 -13.89 -27.52
C THR A 143 13.68 -13.83 -26.46
N VAL A 144 13.98 -14.25 -25.22
CA VAL A 144 13.07 -14.17 -24.07
C VAL A 144 12.68 -12.71 -23.76
N LEU A 145 13.65 -11.78 -23.81
CA LEU A 145 13.39 -10.36 -23.58
C LEU A 145 12.69 -9.72 -24.77
N GLN A 146 13.03 -10.11 -26.00
CA GLN A 146 12.31 -9.66 -27.19
C GLN A 146 10.83 -10.06 -27.11
N LYS A 147 10.53 -11.31 -26.74
CA LYS A 147 9.16 -11.80 -26.54
C LYS A 147 8.42 -11.01 -25.46
N TYR A 148 9.09 -10.79 -24.32
CA TYR A 148 8.55 -9.99 -23.22
C TYR A 148 8.21 -8.55 -23.64
N LEU A 149 9.04 -7.91 -24.46
CA LEU A 149 8.76 -6.57 -24.99
C LEU A 149 7.58 -6.55 -25.98
N MET A 150 7.44 -7.61 -26.79
CA MET A 150 6.39 -7.77 -27.81
C MET A 150 5.01 -8.17 -27.25
N GLU A 151 4.93 -8.74 -26.04
CA GLU A 151 3.67 -9.11 -25.39
C GLU A 151 2.70 -7.90 -25.31
N LYS A 152 1.39 -8.10 -25.52
CA LYS A 152 0.40 -7.02 -25.42
C LYS A 152 0.24 -6.53 -23.96
N LYS A 153 -0.09 -5.23 -23.78
CA LYS A 153 -0.17 -4.55 -22.47
C LYS A 153 -1.27 -5.19 -21.60
N TYR A 154 -1.01 -5.37 -20.30
CA TYR A 154 -2.04 -5.81 -19.33
C TYR A 154 -2.25 -4.89 -18.13
N LEU A 155 -1.60 -3.74 -18.02
CA LEU A 155 -1.89 -2.80 -16.93
C LEU A 155 -1.92 -1.38 -17.46
N MET A 156 -3.13 -0.82 -17.60
CA MET A 156 -3.35 0.62 -17.56
C MET A 156 -3.34 0.99 -16.08
N ILE A 157 -2.27 1.65 -15.64
CA ILE A 157 -2.39 2.52 -14.47
C ILE A 157 -2.70 3.88 -15.09
N SER A 158 -3.99 4.19 -15.17
CA SER A 158 -4.52 5.52 -15.49
C SER A 158 -4.49 6.40 -14.26
#